data_AF-A0A133MBF6-F1
#
_entry.id   AF-A0A133MBF6-F1
#
_cell.length_a   1.000
_cell.length_b   1.000
_cell.length_c   1.000
_cell.angle_alpha   90.00
_cell.angle_beta   90.00
_cell.angle_gamma   90.00
#
_symmetry.space_group_name_H-M   'P 1'
#
loop_
_entity.id
_entity.type
_entity.pdbx_description
1 polymer ?
#
loop_
_entity_poly.entity_id
_entity_poly.type
_entity_poly.pdbx_seq_one_letter_code
_entity_poly.pdbx_strand_id
1 'polypeptide(L)'
;MSIEELNEHEKRQLEIMDFYNAGYTYKEIANIMFMKVNTVKTIVNTWINKLPLKSQLFLRQKHKIERNAKKENLKVIKYEATKEIGDKAFIIKNRSIYKTKQNGNIILKDEKELECKVTWDTPRRLNNDSKEEKRKEIKPVISSEIDKIINSHYSKELISPRVLSDGERRIISKINYLNLR
;
A
#
# COMPACT_ATOMS: atom_id res chain seq x y z
N MET A 1 -27.59 37.75 8.14
CA MET A 1 -27.73 36.76 7.06
C MET A 1 -27.97 35.42 7.74
N SER A 2 -29.24 35.00 7.81
CA SER A 2 -29.58 33.71 8.39
C SER A 2 -29.27 32.61 7.38
N ILE A 3 -28.95 31.39 7.84
CA ILE A 3 -28.62 30.26 6.97
C ILE A 3 -29.78 29.94 6.00
N GLU A 4 -31.00 30.31 6.37
CA GLU A 4 -32.23 30.09 5.60
C GLU A 4 -32.27 30.90 4.29
N GLU A 5 -31.60 32.06 4.22
CA GLU A 5 -31.57 32.96 3.06
C GLU A 5 -30.56 32.54 1.98
N LEU A 6 -29.69 31.54 2.27
CA LEU A 6 -28.64 31.12 1.35
C LEU A 6 -29.17 30.19 0.25
N ASN A 7 -28.63 30.36 -0.96
CA ASN A 7 -28.89 29.48 -2.09
C ASN A 7 -28.40 28.05 -1.78
N GLU A 8 -29.04 27.02 -2.31
CA GLU A 8 -28.69 25.61 -2.10
C GLU A 8 -27.23 25.31 -2.47
N HIS A 9 -26.71 25.99 -3.50
CA HIS A 9 -25.32 25.90 -3.90
C HIS A 9 -24.35 26.47 -2.83
N GLU A 10 -24.71 27.57 -2.19
CA GLU A 10 -23.89 28.20 -1.15
C GLU A 10 -23.90 27.37 0.13
N LYS A 11 -25.06 26.84 0.52
CA LYS A 11 -25.19 25.87 1.63
C LYS A 11 -24.26 24.68 1.44
N ARG A 12 -24.26 24.09 0.24
CA ARG A 12 -23.37 22.97 -0.10
C ARG A 12 -21.88 23.32 -0.01
N GLN A 13 -21.49 24.54 -0.40
CA GLN A 13 -20.10 24.98 -0.26
C GLN A 13 -19.68 25.13 1.20
N LEU A 14 -20.57 25.64 2.06
CA LEU A 14 -20.33 25.73 3.50
C LEU A 14 -20.16 24.35 4.13
N GLU A 15 -21.03 23.39 3.81
CA GLU A 15 -20.92 22.01 4.30
C GLU A 15 -19.58 21.36 3.91
N ILE A 16 -19.16 21.51 2.65
CA ILE A 16 -17.84 21.03 2.19
C ILE A 16 -16.70 21.64 3.01
N MET A 17 -16.83 22.93 3.35
CA MET A 17 -15.82 23.64 4.11
C MET A 17 -15.80 23.21 5.58
N ASP A 18 -16.96 22.91 6.17
CA ASP A 18 -17.07 22.37 7.52
C ASP A 18 -16.41 21.00 7.64
N PHE A 19 -16.64 20.11 6.66
CA PHE A 19 -15.92 18.83 6.61
C PHE A 19 -14.41 19.03 6.43
N TYR A 20 -13.98 19.97 5.59
CA TYR A 20 -12.57 20.27 5.44
C TYR A 20 -11.96 20.76 6.76
N ASN A 21 -12.63 21.66 7.46
CA ASN A 21 -12.20 22.19 8.75
C ASN A 21 -12.15 21.12 9.84
N ALA A 22 -13.02 20.10 9.77
CA ALA A 22 -13.00 18.94 10.64
C ALA A 22 -11.94 17.88 10.27
N GLY A 23 -11.03 18.17 9.32
CA GLY A 23 -9.91 17.31 8.99
C GLY A 23 -10.20 16.20 7.97
N TYR A 24 -11.38 16.21 7.32
CA TYR A 24 -11.73 15.21 6.29
C TYR A 24 -10.96 15.46 4.98
N THR A 25 -10.45 14.40 4.39
CA THR A 25 -9.77 14.44 3.09
C THR A 25 -10.76 14.67 1.95
N TYR A 26 -10.29 15.20 0.82
CA TYR A 26 -11.14 15.40 -0.36
C TYR A 26 -11.88 14.14 -0.82
N LYS A 27 -11.27 12.96 -0.63
CA LYS A 27 -11.90 11.68 -0.96
C LYS A 27 -13.03 11.33 0.00
N GLU A 28 -12.83 11.53 1.30
CA GLU A 28 -13.88 11.29 2.30
C GLU A 28 -15.06 12.25 2.10
N ILE A 29 -14.78 13.54 1.89
CA ILE A 29 -15.82 14.54 1.61
C ILE A 29 -16.59 14.18 0.34
N ALA A 30 -15.88 13.79 -0.73
CA ALA A 30 -16.50 13.37 -1.98
C ALA A 30 -17.43 12.15 -1.79
N ASN A 31 -17.04 11.20 -0.95
CA ASN A 31 -17.88 10.04 -0.62
C ASN A 31 -19.12 10.43 0.20
N ILE A 32 -18.97 11.32 1.18
CA ILE A 32 -20.08 11.79 2.04
C ILE A 32 -21.09 12.60 1.22
N MET A 33 -20.59 13.48 0.35
CA MET A 33 -21.41 14.39 -0.46
C MET A 33 -21.85 13.79 -1.80
N PHE A 34 -21.47 12.54 -2.10
CA PHE A 34 -21.72 11.87 -3.39
C PHE A 34 -21.25 12.70 -4.61
N MET A 35 -20.06 13.30 -4.51
CA MET A 35 -19.48 14.17 -5.53
C MET A 35 -18.19 13.60 -6.11
N LYS A 36 -17.75 14.14 -7.26
CA LYS A 36 -16.41 13.86 -7.80
C LYS A 36 -15.35 14.54 -6.93
N VAL A 37 -14.27 13.81 -6.64
CA VAL A 37 -13.12 14.31 -5.84
C VAL A 37 -12.54 15.61 -6.41
N ASN A 38 -12.44 15.71 -7.74
CA ASN A 38 -11.95 16.92 -8.40
C ASN A 38 -12.85 18.13 -8.14
N THR A 39 -14.17 17.95 -8.12
CA THR A 39 -15.12 19.02 -7.84
C THR A 39 -14.95 19.55 -6.42
N VAL A 40 -14.84 18.66 -5.43
CA VAL A 40 -14.57 19.03 -4.03
C VAL A 40 -13.24 19.79 -3.93
N LYS A 41 -12.18 19.28 -4.57
CA LYS A 41 -10.87 19.93 -4.58
C LYS A 41 -10.92 21.33 -5.17
N THR A 42 -11.64 21.52 -6.28
CA THR A 42 -11.81 22.84 -6.91
C THR A 42 -12.56 23.78 -5.97
N ILE A 43 -13.70 23.37 -5.40
CA ILE A 43 -14.49 24.19 -4.48
C ILE A 43 -13.64 24.66 -3.29
N VAL A 44 -12.96 23.74 -2.60
CA VAL A 44 -12.13 24.05 -1.44
C VAL A 44 -10.99 25.00 -1.82
N ASN A 45 -10.27 24.72 -2.92
CA ASN A 45 -9.16 25.58 -3.34
C ASN A 45 -9.64 26.97 -3.76
N THR A 46 -10.75 27.07 -4.49
CA THR A 46 -11.34 28.36 -4.88
C THR A 46 -11.74 29.17 -3.65
N TRP A 47 -12.32 28.52 -2.62
CA TRP A 47 -12.69 29.19 -1.38
C TRP A 47 -11.46 29.66 -0.59
N ILE A 48 -10.46 28.78 -0.41
CA ILE A 48 -9.22 29.13 0.28
C ILE A 48 -8.50 30.28 -0.45
N ASN A 49 -8.41 30.23 -1.78
CA ASN A 49 -7.69 31.24 -2.56
C ASN A 49 -8.35 32.62 -2.54
N LYS A 50 -9.65 32.71 -2.23
CA LYS A 50 -10.35 34.00 -2.03
C LYS A 50 -9.97 34.69 -0.71
N LEU A 51 -9.37 33.97 0.24
CA LEU A 51 -9.03 34.51 1.55
C LEU A 51 -7.64 35.16 1.57
N PRO A 52 -7.38 36.08 2.52
CA PRO A 52 -6.04 36.61 2.77
C PRO A 52 -5.05 35.50 3.12
N LEU A 53 -3.77 35.68 2.73
CA LEU A 53 -2.71 34.67 2.89
C LEU A 53 -2.60 34.12 4.33
N LYS A 54 -2.74 34.98 5.34
CA LYS A 54 -2.70 34.58 6.76
C LYS A 54 -3.79 33.57 7.09
N SER A 55 -5.01 33.80 6.62
CA SER A 55 -6.15 32.91 6.82
C SER A 55 -5.98 31.59 6.08
N GLN A 56 -5.41 31.62 4.86
CA GLN A 56 -5.11 30.40 4.11
C GLN A 56 -4.17 29.47 4.86
N LEU A 57 -3.09 30.03 5.41
CA LEU A 57 -2.11 29.28 6.19
C LEU A 57 -2.75 28.69 7.45
N PHE A 58 -3.54 29.48 8.17
CA PHE A 58 -4.26 29.04 9.36
C PHE A 58 -5.20 27.86 9.07
N LEU A 59 -6.01 27.95 8.02
CA LEU A 59 -6.95 26.89 7.65
C LEU A 59 -6.24 25.58 7.28
N ARG A 60 -5.16 25.66 6.51
CA ARG A 60 -4.37 24.48 6.14
C ARG A 60 -3.71 23.85 7.36
N GLN A 61 -3.23 24.65 8.31
CA GLN A 61 -2.68 24.17 9.58
C GLN A 61 -3.75 23.52 10.45
N LYS A 62 -4.91 24.16 10.62
CA LYS A 62 -6.05 23.61 11.36
C LYS A 62 -6.48 22.25 10.79
N HIS A 63 -6.68 22.17 9.47
CA HIS A 63 -7.01 20.92 8.79
C HIS A 63 -5.99 19.80 9.07
N LYS A 64 -4.69 20.14 9.06
CA LYS A 64 -3.61 19.18 9.35
C LYS A 64 -3.66 18.69 10.81
N ILE A 65 -3.93 19.58 11.76
CA ILE A 65 -4.07 19.25 13.19
C ILE A 65 -5.24 18.30 13.40
N GLU A 66 -6.43 18.66 12.91
CA GLU A 66 -7.64 17.83 13.05
C GLU A 66 -7.48 16.46 12.39
N ARG A 67 -6.88 16.42 11.20
CA ARG A 67 -6.59 15.16 10.51
C ARG A 67 -5.65 14.26 11.32
N ASN A 68 -4.67 14.84 12.01
CA ASN A 68 -3.77 14.08 12.88
C ASN A 68 -4.50 13.61 14.14
N ALA A 69 -5.29 14.46 14.79
CA ALA A 69 -6.11 14.09 15.94
C ALA A 69 -7.04 12.90 15.62
N LYS A 70 -7.70 12.94 14.46
CA LYS A 70 -8.55 11.83 13.98
C LYS A 70 -7.77 10.52 13.82
N LYS A 71 -6.53 10.57 13.33
CA LYS A 71 -5.67 9.38 13.22
C LYS A 71 -5.28 8.81 14.58
N GLU A 72 -4.94 9.67 15.54
CA GLU A 72 -4.64 9.21 16.90
C GLU A 72 -5.88 8.61 17.57
N ASN A 73 -7.04 9.24 17.43
CA ASN A 73 -8.31 8.68 17.93
C ASN A 73 -8.60 7.29 17.34
N LEU A 74 -8.39 7.10 16.03
CA LEU A 74 -8.55 5.79 15.39
C LEU A 74 -7.56 4.74 15.93
N LYS A 75 -6.33 5.13 16.26
CA LYS A 75 -5.36 4.22 16.89
C LYS A 75 -5.81 3.81 18.29
N VAL A 76 -6.28 4.76 19.09
CA VAL A 76 -6.78 4.50 20.46
C VAL A 76 -8.01 3.58 20.40
N ILE A 77 -8.97 3.87 19.53
CA ILE A 77 -10.16 3.03 19.32
C ILE A 77 -9.74 1.62 18.90
N LYS A 78 -8.78 1.49 17.98
CA LYS A 78 -8.29 0.17 17.55
C LYS A 78 -7.57 -0.58 18.68
N TYR A 79 -6.78 0.12 19.48
CA TYR A 79 -6.12 -0.46 20.64
C TYR A 79 -7.14 -1.03 21.63
N GLU A 80 -8.15 -0.24 22.01
CA GLU A 80 -9.22 -0.70 22.90
C GLU A 80 -10.01 -1.86 22.29
N ALA A 81 -10.33 -1.83 21.00
CA ALA A 81 -11.05 -2.90 20.32
C ALA A 81 -10.28 -4.24 20.28
N THR A 82 -8.95 -4.20 20.27
CA THR A 82 -8.09 -5.40 20.16
C THR A 82 -7.45 -5.81 21.49
N LYS A 83 -7.79 -5.11 22.58
CA LYS A 83 -7.19 -5.30 23.90
C LYS A 83 -7.44 -6.70 24.48
N GLU A 84 -8.68 -7.19 24.37
CA GLU A 84 -9.10 -8.48 24.94
C GLU A 84 -8.68 -9.67 24.06
N ILE A 85 -8.79 -9.52 22.74
CA ILE A 85 -8.44 -10.57 21.79
C ILE A 85 -7.63 -10.00 20.62
N GLY A 86 -6.40 -10.50 20.47
CA GLY A 86 -5.55 -10.12 19.35
C GLY A 86 -6.01 -10.72 18.01
N ASP A 87 -5.72 -10.02 16.91
CA ASP A 87 -6.12 -10.40 15.54
C ASP A 87 -5.83 -11.87 15.20
N LYS A 88 -4.65 -12.38 15.58
CA LYS A 88 -4.26 -13.78 15.32
C LYS A 88 -5.16 -14.78 16.05
N ALA A 89 -5.45 -14.54 17.33
CA ALA A 89 -6.30 -15.40 18.13
C ALA A 89 -7.75 -15.36 17.63
N PHE A 90 -8.24 -14.18 17.26
CA PHE A 90 -9.57 -14.00 16.66
C PHE A 90 -9.72 -14.81 15.37
N ILE A 91 -8.73 -14.73 14.48
CA ILE A 91 -8.76 -15.42 13.18
C ILE A 91 -8.72 -16.95 13.35
N ILE A 92 -7.94 -17.44 14.31
CA ILE A 92 -7.86 -18.89 14.60
C ILE A 92 -9.19 -19.40 15.14
N LYS A 93 -9.83 -18.69 16.07
CA LYS A 93 -11.12 -19.08 16.64
C LYS A 93 -12.25 -19.01 15.62
N ASN A 94 -12.23 -18.02 14.74
CA ASN A 94 -13.26 -17.80 13.72
C ASN A 94 -12.80 -18.27 12.33
N ARG A 95 -12.20 -19.46 12.22
CA ARG A 95 -11.54 -19.88 10.98
C ARG A 95 -12.47 -19.96 9.76
N SER A 96 -13.75 -20.24 9.97
CA SER A 96 -14.78 -20.43 8.93
C SER A 96 -15.00 -19.19 8.05
N ILE A 97 -14.82 -17.99 8.59
CA ILE A 97 -15.05 -16.72 7.86
C ILE A 97 -13.84 -16.27 7.04
N TYR A 98 -12.75 -17.04 7.07
CA TYR A 98 -11.50 -16.72 6.37
C TYR A 98 -11.16 -17.74 5.28
N LYS A 99 -10.41 -17.28 4.28
CA LYS A 99 -9.79 -18.11 3.23
C LYS A 99 -8.26 -18.02 3.29
N THR A 100 -7.58 -19.13 3.03
CA THR A 100 -6.11 -19.16 2.91
C THR A 100 -5.71 -19.03 1.46
N LYS A 101 -4.86 -18.05 1.16
CA LYS A 101 -4.22 -17.92 -0.15
C LYS A 101 -3.09 -18.95 -0.28
N GLN A 102 -2.72 -19.27 -1.52
CA GLN A 102 -1.57 -20.13 -1.84
C GLN A 102 -0.27 -19.70 -1.13
N ASN A 103 -0.12 -18.40 -0.87
CA ASN A 103 1.02 -17.83 -0.17
C ASN A 103 0.99 -18.03 1.36
N GLY A 104 0.03 -18.79 1.90
CA GLY A 104 -0.16 -19.00 3.34
C GLY A 104 -0.88 -17.87 4.07
N ASN A 105 -1.09 -16.71 3.45
CA ASN A 105 -1.82 -15.59 4.05
C ASN A 105 -3.30 -15.93 4.26
N ILE A 106 -3.85 -15.52 5.40
CA ILE A 106 -5.26 -15.69 5.73
C ILE A 106 -5.98 -14.35 5.51
N ILE A 107 -7.07 -14.36 4.75
CA ILE A 107 -7.83 -13.16 4.37
C ILE A 107 -9.31 -13.43 4.59
N LEU A 108 -10.03 -12.41 5.05
CA LEU A 108 -11.47 -12.44 5.25
C LEU A 108 -12.18 -12.75 3.91
N LYS A 109 -13.19 -13.62 3.96
CA LYS A 109 -14.04 -13.89 2.81
C LYS A 109 -14.82 -12.63 2.41
N ASP A 110 -15.24 -12.57 1.16
CA ASP A 110 -16.01 -11.42 0.67
C ASP A 110 -17.43 -11.47 1.27
N GLU A 111 -18.09 -10.32 1.45
CA GLU A 111 -19.44 -10.26 2.05
C GLU A 111 -20.47 -11.10 1.28
N LYS A 112 -20.26 -11.29 -0.04
CA LYS A 112 -21.06 -12.19 -0.88
C LYS A 112 -20.88 -13.67 -0.53
N GLU A 113 -19.67 -14.07 -0.13
CA GLU A 113 -19.37 -15.45 0.28
C GLU A 113 -19.84 -15.75 1.71
N LEU A 114 -19.96 -14.71 2.54
CA LEU A 114 -20.41 -14.82 3.93
C LEU A 114 -21.92 -14.62 4.10
N GLU A 115 -22.58 -14.06 3.08
CA GLU A 115 -23.99 -13.66 3.10
C GLU A 115 -24.34 -12.69 4.25
N CYS A 116 -23.33 -12.07 4.87
CA CYS A 116 -23.48 -11.18 6.01
C CYS A 116 -22.51 -10.00 5.94
N LYS A 117 -22.92 -8.90 6.56
CA LYS A 117 -22.06 -7.71 6.72
C LYS A 117 -21.07 -7.96 7.84
N VAL A 118 -19.82 -7.62 7.60
CA VAL A 118 -18.76 -7.77 8.59
C VAL A 118 -18.55 -6.44 9.32
N THR A 119 -18.37 -6.52 10.63
CA THR A 119 -18.12 -5.35 11.46
C THR A 119 -16.76 -4.70 11.15
N TRP A 120 -16.62 -3.42 11.47
CA TRP A 120 -15.39 -2.67 11.18
C TRP A 120 -14.16 -3.21 11.93
N ASP A 121 -14.34 -3.69 13.14
CA ASP A 121 -13.31 -4.21 14.05
C ASP A 121 -12.83 -5.62 13.70
N THR A 122 -13.53 -6.34 12.81
CA THR A 122 -13.14 -7.69 12.42
C THR A 122 -11.78 -7.68 11.67
N PRO A 123 -10.78 -8.45 12.13
CA PRO A 123 -9.48 -8.55 11.46
C PRO A 123 -9.63 -9.01 10.02
N ARG A 124 -9.09 -8.26 9.06
CA ARG A 124 -9.28 -8.55 7.62
C ARG A 124 -8.20 -9.46 7.03
N ARG A 125 -6.99 -9.46 7.61
CA ARG A 125 -5.83 -10.14 7.04
C ARG A 125 -4.82 -10.50 8.12
N LEU A 126 -4.35 -11.74 8.08
CA LEU A 126 -3.15 -12.20 8.78
C LEU A 126 -2.08 -12.54 7.75
N ASN A 127 -0.92 -11.90 7.88
CA ASN A 127 0.23 -12.24 7.08
C ASN A 127 0.91 -13.48 7.68
N ASN A 128 1.36 -14.37 6.81
CA ASN A 128 2.21 -15.45 7.26
C ASN A 128 3.66 -14.96 7.36
N ASP A 129 4.16 -14.83 8.58
CA ASP A 129 5.53 -14.39 8.86
C ASP A 129 6.55 -15.50 8.59
N SER A 130 6.14 -16.78 8.52
CA SER A 130 7.00 -17.90 8.10
C SER A 130 7.25 -17.96 6.59
N LYS A 131 7.17 -16.81 5.93
CA LYS A 131 7.88 -16.62 4.66
C LYS A 131 9.37 -16.77 4.97
N GLU A 132 9.85 -18.01 4.97
CA GLU A 132 11.07 -18.27 4.23
C GLU A 132 10.84 -17.61 2.89
N GLU A 133 11.60 -16.54 2.69
CA GLU A 133 11.85 -16.01 1.39
C GLU A 133 12.05 -17.22 0.47
N LYS A 134 11.06 -17.54 -0.36
CA LYS A 134 11.36 -17.98 -1.72
C LYS A 134 12.08 -16.78 -2.33
N ARG A 135 13.34 -16.59 -1.89
CA ARG A 135 14.28 -15.64 -2.43
C ARG A 135 14.20 -15.94 -3.90
N LYS A 136 13.84 -14.91 -4.66
CA LYS A 136 14.09 -14.83 -6.09
C LYS A 136 15.35 -15.63 -6.34
N GLU A 137 15.26 -16.65 -7.20
CA GLU A 137 16.39 -17.50 -7.61
C GLU A 137 17.66 -16.68 -7.47
N ILE A 138 18.54 -17.09 -6.55
CA ILE A 138 19.84 -16.46 -6.38
C ILE A 138 20.46 -16.54 -7.77
N LYS A 139 20.39 -15.45 -8.55
CA LYS A 139 21.22 -15.31 -9.73
C LYS A 139 22.62 -15.34 -9.13
N PRO A 140 23.41 -16.40 -9.34
CA PRO A 140 24.74 -16.42 -8.80
C PRO A 140 25.42 -15.17 -9.35
N VAL A 141 25.88 -14.30 -8.45
CA VAL A 141 26.81 -13.24 -8.81
C VAL A 141 28.09 -13.99 -9.14
N ILE A 142 28.19 -14.43 -10.39
CA ILE A 142 29.43 -14.96 -10.94
C ILE A 142 30.43 -13.83 -10.77
N SER A 143 31.43 -14.06 -9.90
CA SER A 143 32.40 -13.05 -9.53
C SER A 143 33.08 -12.52 -10.79
N SER A 144 33.27 -11.22 -10.84
CA SER A 144 33.89 -10.54 -11.97
C SER A 144 35.27 -11.09 -12.35
N GLU A 145 35.93 -11.85 -11.45
CA GLU A 145 37.15 -12.59 -11.76
C GLU A 145 36.94 -13.73 -12.76
N ILE A 146 35.86 -14.51 -12.68
CA ILE A 146 35.65 -15.65 -13.58
C ILE A 146 35.40 -15.14 -15.00
N ASP A 147 34.60 -14.09 -15.15
CA ASP A 147 34.35 -13.44 -16.44
C ASP A 147 35.62 -12.78 -17.00
N LYS A 148 36.49 -12.23 -16.15
CA LYS A 148 37.81 -11.71 -16.57
C LYS A 148 38.75 -12.83 -17.01
N ILE A 149 38.77 -13.97 -16.31
CA ILE A 149 39.60 -15.13 -16.66
C ILE A 149 39.15 -15.72 -17.99
N ILE A 150 37.85 -15.94 -18.17
CA ILE A 150 37.27 -16.43 -19.43
C ILE A 150 37.60 -15.46 -20.57
N ASN A 151 37.34 -14.16 -20.41
CA ASN A 151 37.67 -13.17 -21.43
C ASN A 151 39.18 -13.13 -21.73
N SER A 152 40.06 -13.22 -20.72
CA SER A 152 41.52 -13.23 -20.92
C SER A 152 42.04 -14.48 -21.62
N HIS A 153 41.37 -15.62 -21.44
CA HIS A 153 41.77 -16.89 -22.04
C HIS A 153 41.34 -16.95 -23.52
N TYR A 154 40.23 -16.32 -23.87
CA TYR A 154 39.71 -16.26 -25.24
C TYR A 154 40.11 -14.98 -26.02
N SER A 155 40.72 -13.97 -25.39
CA SER A 155 41.11 -12.71 -26.07
C SER A 155 42.52 -12.72 -26.67
N LYS A 156 43.37 -13.69 -26.33
CA LYS A 156 44.77 -13.66 -26.79
C LYS A 156 44.98 -14.19 -28.20
N GLU A 157 44.05 -14.99 -28.72
CA GLU A 157 44.09 -15.44 -30.10
C GLU A 157 42.65 -15.60 -30.59
N LEU A 158 42.19 -14.70 -31.49
CA LEU A 158 41.31 -15.00 -32.63
C LEU A 158 40.75 -13.71 -33.23
N ILE A 159 41.01 -13.54 -34.53
CA ILE A 159 40.46 -12.52 -35.43
C ILE A 159 38.95 -12.76 -35.72
N SER A 160 38.26 -13.64 -34.99
CA SER A 160 36.80 -13.83 -35.06
C SER A 160 36.22 -14.62 -33.86
N PRO A 161 35.03 -14.29 -33.35
CA PRO A 161 34.41 -15.03 -32.25
C PRO A 161 33.91 -16.39 -32.73
N ARG A 162 34.49 -17.49 -32.22
CA ARG A 162 34.02 -18.85 -32.48
C ARG A 162 32.97 -19.27 -31.45
N VAL A 163 31.87 -19.85 -31.94
CA VAL A 163 30.83 -20.47 -31.10
C VAL A 163 31.37 -21.75 -30.44
N LEU A 164 31.26 -21.85 -29.12
CA LEU A 164 31.71 -23.02 -28.34
C LEU A 164 30.96 -24.31 -28.71
N SER A 165 31.68 -25.43 -28.70
CA SER A 165 31.13 -26.76 -28.93
C SER A 165 30.29 -27.25 -27.74
N ASP A 166 29.39 -28.21 -28.00
CA ASP A 166 28.51 -28.75 -26.95
C ASP A 166 29.28 -29.46 -25.82
N GLY A 167 30.47 -29.99 -26.11
CA GLY A 167 31.35 -30.59 -25.10
C GLY A 167 31.88 -29.55 -24.11
N GLU A 168 32.35 -28.41 -24.61
CA GLU A 168 32.87 -27.29 -23.80
C GLU A 168 31.76 -26.69 -22.93
N ARG A 169 30.55 -26.54 -23.49
CA ARG A 169 29.38 -26.08 -22.73
C ARG A 169 29.02 -27.03 -21.59
N ARG A 170 29.11 -28.34 -21.80
CA ARG A 170 28.84 -29.34 -20.75
C ARG A 170 29.88 -29.28 -19.64
N ILE A 171 31.15 -29.09 -19.95
CA ILE A 171 32.23 -28.98 -18.95
C ILE A 171 31.98 -27.76 -18.05
N ILE A 172 31.66 -26.61 -18.65
CA ILE A 172 31.29 -25.39 -17.90
C ILE A 172 30.09 -25.65 -17.00
N SER A 173 29.05 -26.32 -17.50
CA SER A 173 27.87 -26.64 -16.69
C SER A 173 28.21 -27.54 -15.49
N LYS A 174 29.14 -28.50 -15.65
CA LYS A 174 29.50 -29.48 -14.63
C LYS A 174 30.40 -28.91 -13.54
N ILE A 175 31.30 -28.00 -13.89
CA ILE A 175 32.16 -27.27 -12.93
C ILE A 175 31.30 -26.41 -11.99
N ASN A 176 30.28 -25.74 -12.53
CA ASN A 176 29.37 -24.92 -11.72
C ASN A 176 28.57 -25.74 -10.69
N TYR A 177 28.28 -27.01 -10.97
CA TYR A 177 27.61 -27.91 -10.02
C TYR A 177 28.52 -28.39 -8.88
N LEU A 178 29.83 -28.48 -9.10
CA LEU A 178 30.78 -28.96 -8.09
C LEU A 178 31.17 -27.86 -7.08
N ASN A 179 31.10 -26.59 -7.48
CA ASN A 179 31.42 -25.44 -6.62
C ASN A 179 30.25 -25.00 -5.71
N LEU A 180 29.13 -25.72 -5.71
CA LEU A 180 27.93 -25.47 -4.90
C LEU A 180 27.73 -26.52 -3.78
N ARG A 181 28.79 -27.26 -3.42
CA ARG A 181 28.80 -28.21 -2.29
C ARG A 181 29.70 -27.74 -1.17
#